data_AF-A0A0U3DK08-F1
#
_entry.id   AF-A0A0U3DK08-F1
#
_cell.length_a   1.000
_cell.length_b   1.000
_cell.length_c   1.000
_cell.angle_alpha   90.00
_cell.angle_beta   90.00
_cell.angle_gamma   90.00
#
_symmetry.space_group_name_H-M   'P 1'
#
loop_
_entity.id
_entity.type
_entity.pdbx_description
1 polymer ?
#
loop_
_entity_poly.entity_id
_entity_poly.type
_entity_poly.pdbx_seq_one_letter_code
_entity_poly.pdbx_strand_id
1 'polypeptide(L)'
;MLIERKTVRETLGEYELDAETLGVGELRRYLNTVWEELRTPAGRESLKRQGLPEDIAGQKFEEFFFVEPSGAALVDPVSVLIGMLITGAGTVGKDLWKKVLLPRIEERYGKKALKARKTTEKKAGDELK
;
A
#
# COMPACT_ATOMS: atom_id res chain seq x y z
N MET A 1 -6.30 32.76 -4.87
CA MET A 1 -6.80 31.66 -4.01
C MET A 1 -5.90 30.45 -4.21
N LEU A 2 -5.06 30.12 -3.23
CA LEU A 2 -4.40 28.80 -3.19
C LEU A 2 -5.44 27.82 -2.63
N ILE A 3 -5.94 26.91 -3.45
CA ILE A 3 -6.66 25.75 -2.94
C ILE A 3 -5.59 24.85 -2.34
N GLU A 4 -5.45 24.84 -1.01
CA GLU A 4 -4.67 23.82 -0.31
C GLU A 4 -5.28 22.46 -0.67
N ARG A 5 -4.60 21.72 -1.55
CA ARG A 5 -4.98 20.33 -1.84
C ARG A 5 -4.70 19.52 -0.58
N LYS A 6 -5.73 19.32 0.23
CA LYS A 6 -5.66 18.48 1.43
C LYS A 6 -5.41 17.04 0.99
N THR A 7 -4.16 16.58 1.09
CA THR A 7 -3.82 15.17 0.89
C THR A 7 -4.49 14.35 2.00
N VAL A 8 -5.42 13.48 1.63
CA VAL A 8 -6.10 12.60 2.57
C VAL A 8 -5.33 11.29 2.64
N ARG A 9 -4.87 10.89 3.83
CA ARG A 9 -4.34 9.54 4.04
C ARG A 9 -5.51 8.57 4.12
N GLU A 10 -5.55 7.58 3.23
CA GLU A 10 -6.48 6.47 3.33
C GLU A 10 -5.68 5.19 3.62
N THR A 11 -5.98 4.56 4.76
CA THR A 11 -5.33 3.29 5.11
C THR A 11 -5.95 2.18 4.28
N LEU A 12 -5.13 1.44 3.53
CA LEU A 12 -5.58 0.27 2.74
C LEU A 12 -5.74 -0.96 3.63
N GLY A 13 -4.93 -1.03 4.68
CA GLY A 13 -5.03 -2.02 5.72
C GLY A 13 -3.85 -1.96 6.68
N GLU A 14 -4.05 -2.53 7.85
CA GLU A 14 -2.95 -2.95 8.72
C GLU A 14 -2.56 -4.38 8.31
N TYR A 15 -1.28 -4.60 8.08
CA TYR A 15 -0.75 -5.90 7.71
C TYR A 15 0.25 -6.36 8.76
N GLU A 16 0.11 -7.61 9.17
CA GLU A 16 1.12 -8.32 9.93
C GLU A 16 2.17 -8.83 8.95
N LEU A 17 3.43 -8.50 9.23
CA LEU A 17 4.57 -9.05 8.54
C LEU A 17 5.00 -10.34 9.21
N ASP A 18 5.22 -11.34 8.38
CA ASP A 18 5.89 -12.56 8.80
C ASP A 18 7.38 -12.25 8.94
N ALA A 19 7.84 -12.04 10.19
CA ALA A 19 9.19 -11.58 10.49
C ALA A 19 10.29 -12.57 10.05
N GLU A 20 9.95 -13.84 9.81
CA GLU A 20 10.87 -14.85 9.29
C GLU A 20 11.11 -14.69 7.77
N THR A 21 10.20 -14.03 7.06
CA THR A 21 10.23 -13.95 5.58
C THR A 21 10.29 -12.52 5.03
N LEU A 22 9.85 -11.49 5.77
CA LEU A 22 9.77 -10.13 5.25
C LEU A 22 9.82 -9.05 6.36
N GLY A 23 10.89 -8.25 6.40
CA GLY A 23 10.98 -7.08 7.28
C GLY A 23 10.41 -5.79 6.66
N VAL A 24 10.07 -4.79 7.49
CA VAL A 24 9.53 -3.48 7.04
C VAL A 24 10.45 -2.79 6.03
N GLY A 25 11.75 -2.74 6.32
CA GLY A 25 12.74 -2.11 5.45
C GLY A 25 12.92 -2.85 4.12
N GLU A 26 12.83 -4.18 4.15
CA GLU A 26 12.89 -5.01 2.95
C GLU A 26 11.64 -4.83 2.09
N LEU A 27 10.45 -4.86 2.69
CA LEU A 27 9.19 -4.57 2.00
C LEU A 27 9.23 -3.20 1.32
N ARG A 28 9.68 -2.16 2.04
CA ARG A 28 9.81 -0.81 1.45
C ARG A 28 10.80 -0.79 0.30
N ARG A 29 11.95 -1.44 0.42
CA ARG A 29 12.94 -1.53 -0.68
C ARG A 29 12.33 -2.27 -1.88
N TYR A 30 11.68 -3.39 -1.65
CA TYR A 30 11.07 -4.19 -2.71
C TYR A 30 9.95 -3.44 -3.44
N LEU A 31 9.05 -2.78 -2.70
CA LEU A 31 8.00 -1.95 -3.29
C LEU A 31 8.56 -0.81 -4.14
N ASN A 32 9.67 -0.17 -3.71
CA ASN A 32 10.35 0.81 -4.54
C ASN A 32 10.94 0.18 -5.82
N THR A 33 11.54 -1.02 -5.74
CA THR A 33 12.02 -1.73 -6.93
C THR A 33 10.89 -2.03 -7.91
N VAL A 34 9.77 -2.57 -7.42
CA VAL A 34 8.57 -2.82 -8.27
C VAL A 34 8.08 -1.50 -8.87
N TRP A 35 8.09 -0.40 -8.11
CA TRP A 35 7.68 0.91 -8.62
C TRP A 35 8.58 1.41 -9.75
N GLU A 36 9.90 1.27 -9.63
CA GLU A 36 10.84 1.63 -10.70
C GLU A 36 10.63 0.75 -11.94
N GLU A 37 10.28 -0.53 -11.79
CA GLU A 37 9.95 -1.39 -12.93
C GLU A 37 8.71 -0.89 -13.68
N LEU A 38 7.70 -0.37 -12.97
CA LEU A 38 6.50 0.23 -13.58
C LEU A 38 6.82 1.45 -14.45
N ARG A 39 7.96 2.11 -14.24
CA ARG A 39 8.39 3.26 -15.05
C ARG A 39 8.93 2.88 -16.42
N THR A 40 9.36 1.64 -16.59
CA THR A 40 9.86 1.11 -17.86
C THR A 40 8.73 0.99 -18.89
N PRO A 41 9.01 0.96 -20.21
CA PRO A 41 7.98 0.73 -21.23
C PRO A 41 7.15 -0.53 -20.96
N ALA A 42 7.80 -1.65 -20.62
CA ALA A 42 7.13 -2.90 -20.29
C ALA A 42 6.24 -2.80 -19.04
N GLY A 43 6.69 -2.04 -18.04
CA GLY A 43 5.93 -1.73 -16.83
C GLY A 43 4.64 -0.94 -17.14
N ARG A 44 4.75 0.10 -17.96
CA ARG A 44 3.60 0.91 -18.40
C ARG A 44 2.60 0.10 -19.22
N GLU A 45 3.08 -0.75 -20.11
CA GLU A 45 2.21 -1.68 -20.84
C GLU A 45 1.51 -2.68 -19.92
N SER A 46 2.16 -3.10 -18.82
CA SER A 46 1.52 -3.93 -17.79
C SER A 46 0.39 -3.19 -17.07
N LEU A 47 0.60 -1.91 -16.72
CA LEU A 47 -0.45 -1.07 -16.12
C LEU A 47 -1.65 -0.93 -17.06
N LYS A 48 -1.39 -0.61 -18.33
CA LYS A 48 -2.42 -0.47 -19.36
C LYS A 48 -3.25 -1.74 -19.52
N ARG A 49 -2.61 -2.92 -19.55
CA ARG A 49 -3.29 -4.23 -19.64
C ARG A 49 -4.20 -4.51 -18.44
N GLN A 50 -3.91 -3.93 -17.29
CA GLN A 50 -4.70 -4.08 -16.06
C GLN A 50 -5.75 -2.98 -15.89
N GLY A 51 -5.89 -2.08 -16.87
CA GLY A 51 -6.80 -0.94 -16.84
C GLY A 51 -6.34 0.17 -15.89
N LEU A 52 -5.04 0.23 -15.58
CA LEU A 52 -4.46 1.23 -14.69
C LEU A 52 -3.86 2.40 -15.48
N PRO A 53 -4.00 3.64 -15.00
CA PRO A 53 -3.39 4.81 -15.62
C PRO A 53 -1.87 4.71 -15.66
N GLU A 54 -1.28 4.96 -16.83
CA GLU A 54 0.18 4.91 -17.03
C GLU A 54 0.90 6.11 -16.38
N ASP A 55 0.19 7.23 -16.18
CA ASP A 55 0.71 8.46 -15.59
C ASP A 55 1.10 8.31 -14.11
N ILE A 56 0.56 7.29 -13.42
CA ILE A 56 0.95 6.92 -12.05
C ILE A 56 2.46 6.66 -11.97
N ALA A 57 3.02 6.00 -12.98
CA ALA A 57 4.44 5.66 -12.99
C ALA A 57 5.34 6.91 -12.97
N GLY A 58 4.84 8.05 -13.43
CA GLY A 58 5.56 9.33 -13.38
C GLY A 58 5.73 9.91 -11.97
N GLN A 59 4.96 9.43 -10.99
CA GLN A 59 5.01 9.91 -9.60
C GLN A 59 5.96 9.06 -8.75
N LYS A 60 6.38 9.58 -7.59
CA LYS A 60 7.16 8.80 -6.62
C LYS A 60 6.24 7.84 -5.87
N PHE A 61 6.78 6.68 -5.49
CA PHE A 61 6.04 5.70 -4.67
C PHE A 61 5.45 6.37 -3.41
N GLU A 62 6.24 7.20 -2.74
CA GLU A 62 5.87 7.89 -1.49
C GLU A 62 4.79 8.96 -1.67
N GLU A 63 4.54 9.41 -2.91
CA GLU A 63 3.43 10.32 -3.23
C GLU A 63 2.11 9.56 -3.39
N PHE A 64 2.18 8.23 -3.56
CA PHE A 64 1.02 7.36 -3.73
C PHE A 64 0.76 6.47 -2.53
N PHE A 65 1.80 5.90 -1.93
CA PHE A 65 1.72 4.93 -0.85
C PHE A 65 2.62 5.34 0.31
N PHE A 66 2.17 5.01 1.51
CA PHE A 66 3.01 5.04 2.70
C PHE A 66 3.07 3.63 3.30
N VAL A 67 4.23 3.31 3.86
CA VAL A 67 4.48 2.09 4.63
C VAL A 67 5.10 2.54 5.94
N GLU A 68 4.32 2.48 7.01
CA GLU A 68 4.73 2.92 8.35
C GLU A 68 4.66 1.72 9.31
N PRO A 69 5.60 1.56 10.25
CA PRO A 69 5.39 0.60 11.33
C PRO A 69 4.16 1.02 12.13
N SER A 70 3.22 0.09 12.35
CA SER A 70 2.11 0.30 13.27
C SER A 70 2.70 0.42 14.68
N GLY A 71 2.28 1.42 15.47
CA GLY A 71 2.83 1.74 16.79
C GLY A 71 2.79 0.62 17.83
N ALA A 72 2.28 -0.57 17.48
CA ALA A 72 2.49 -1.81 18.20
C ALA A 72 3.90 -2.39 17.98
N ALA A 73 4.95 -1.57 18.14
CA ALA A 73 6.35 -2.03 18.05
C ALA A 73 6.81 -2.87 19.26
N LEU A 74 5.88 -3.26 20.15
CA LEU A 74 6.15 -3.97 21.41
C LEU A 74 5.57 -5.38 21.47
N VAL A 75 4.86 -5.84 20.43
CA VAL A 75 4.29 -7.18 20.40
C VAL A 75 4.67 -7.81 19.07
N ASP A 76 5.60 -8.76 19.11
CA ASP A 76 5.79 -9.72 18.03
C ASP A 76 4.41 -10.33 17.71
N PRO A 77 3.91 -10.27 16.46
CA PRO A 77 4.59 -9.93 15.19
C PRO A 77 4.55 -8.45 14.75
N VAL A 78 5.57 -8.04 13.97
CA VAL A 78 5.73 -6.68 13.42
C VAL A 78 4.56 -6.31 12.51
N SER A 79 3.81 -5.27 12.88
CA SER A 79 2.68 -4.77 12.10
C SER A 79 3.08 -3.53 11.28
N VAL A 80 2.64 -3.46 10.03
CA VAL A 80 2.81 -2.30 9.14
C VAL A 80 1.46 -1.75 8.71
N LEU A 81 1.36 -0.43 8.71
CA LEU A 81 0.28 0.31 8.09
C LEU A 81 0.69 0.58 6.64
N ILE A 82 -0.10 0.04 5.71
CA ILE A 82 0.03 0.36 4.30
C ILE A 82 -1.20 1.14 3.91
N GLY A 83 -0.98 2.35 3.42
CA GLY A 83 -2.06 3.19 2.93
C GLY A 83 -1.64 3.96 1.71
N MET A 84 -2.60 4.70 1.18
CA MET A 84 -2.42 5.55 0.02
C MET A 84 -2.62 7.01 0.37
N LEU A 85 -1.91 7.88 -0.33
CA LEU A 85 -2.09 9.32 -0.27
C LEU A 85 -3.07 9.71 -1.38
N ILE A 86 -4.31 10.03 -0.99
CA ILE A 86 -5.36 10.41 -1.94
C ILE A 86 -5.24 11.90 -2.24
N THR A 87 -4.89 12.20 -3.49
CA THR A 87 -5.24 13.46 -4.16
C THR A 87 -6.10 13.14 -5.39
N GLY A 88 -7.35 12.76 -5.18
CA GLY A 88 -8.32 12.50 -6.27
C GLY A 88 -8.27 11.11 -6.94
N ALA A 89 -7.39 10.20 -6.53
CA ALA A 89 -7.17 8.89 -7.19
C ALA A 89 -7.40 7.66 -6.27
N GLY A 90 -8.38 7.71 -5.35
CA GLY A 90 -8.64 6.67 -4.35
C GLY A 90 -8.83 5.24 -4.92
N THR A 91 -9.56 5.12 -6.03
CA THR A 91 -9.82 3.80 -6.67
C THR A 91 -8.57 3.23 -7.33
N VAL A 92 -7.72 4.09 -7.88
CA VAL A 92 -6.53 3.71 -8.63
C VAL A 92 -5.47 3.10 -7.72
N GLY A 93 -5.20 3.70 -6.57
CA GLY A 93 -4.23 3.15 -5.61
C GLY A 93 -4.68 1.80 -5.04
N LYS A 94 -5.98 1.61 -4.79
CA LYS A 94 -6.55 0.31 -4.39
C LYS A 94 -6.34 -0.76 -5.45
N ASP A 95 -6.63 -0.43 -6.71
CA ASP A 95 -6.46 -1.37 -7.81
C ASP A 95 -4.98 -1.69 -8.05
N LEU A 96 -4.10 -0.69 -7.98
CA LEU A 96 -2.66 -0.87 -8.12
C LEU A 96 -2.10 -1.76 -7.00
N TRP A 97 -2.57 -1.56 -5.76
CA TRP A 97 -2.23 -2.43 -4.65
C TRP A 97 -2.67 -3.87 -4.91
N LYS A 98 -3.94 -4.08 -5.24
CA LYS A 98 -4.53 -5.43 -5.37
C LYS A 98 -4.09 -6.20 -6.62
N LYS A 99 -3.89 -5.50 -7.74
CA LYS A 99 -3.61 -6.13 -9.05
C LYS A 99 -2.13 -6.23 -9.36
N VAL A 100 -1.30 -5.34 -8.81
CA VAL A 100 0.14 -5.26 -9.13
C VAL A 100 1.02 -5.53 -7.92
N LEU A 101 0.90 -4.71 -6.87
CA LEU A 101 1.87 -4.73 -5.78
C LEU A 101 1.73 -5.98 -4.91
N LEU A 102 0.51 -6.27 -4.43
CA LEU A 102 0.24 -7.41 -3.55
C LEU A 102 0.58 -8.75 -4.23
N PRO A 103 0.13 -9.06 -5.47
CA PRO A 103 0.47 -10.32 -6.14
C PRO A 103 1.99 -10.53 -6.27
N ARG A 104 2.75 -9.47 -6.57
CA ARG A 104 4.21 -9.55 -6.69
C ARG A 104 4.90 -9.85 -5.36
N ILE A 105 4.39 -9.29 -4.26
CA ILE A 105 4.88 -9.62 -2.92
C ILE A 105 4.57 -11.08 -2.60
N GLU A 106 3.36 -11.54 -2.89
CA GLU A 106 2.96 -12.94 -2.67
C GLU A 106 3.77 -13.93 -3.52
N GLU A 107 4.11 -13.57 -4.76
CA GLU A 107 4.97 -14.37 -5.64
C GLU A 107 6.41 -14.49 -5.11
N ARG A 108 6.96 -13.39 -4.56
CA ARG A 108 8.36 -13.36 -4.09
C ARG A 108 8.55 -13.91 -2.69
N TYR A 109 7.68 -13.55 -1.76
CA TYR A 109 7.81 -13.84 -0.33
C TYR A 109 6.81 -14.89 0.17
N GLY A 110 5.87 -15.30 -0.69
CA GLY A 110 4.82 -16.24 -0.35
C GLY A 110 3.55 -15.55 0.15
N LYS A 111 2.41 -16.24 0.00
CA LYS A 111 1.07 -15.74 0.35
C LYS A 111 0.87 -15.38 1.83
N LYS A 112 1.81 -15.76 2.71
CA LYS A 112 1.75 -15.50 4.15
C LYS A 112 2.61 -14.29 4.57
N ALA A 113 3.37 -13.70 3.66
CA ALA A 113 4.30 -12.60 3.96
C ALA A 113 3.59 -11.32 4.42
N LEU A 114 2.37 -11.07 3.91
CA LEU A 114 1.49 -10.00 4.35
C LEU A 114 0.15 -10.59 4.75
N LYS A 115 -0.14 -10.65 6.05
CA LYS A 115 -1.48 -11.02 6.54
C LYS A 115 -2.24 -9.77 6.88
N ALA A 116 -3.36 -9.52 6.22
CA ALA A 116 -4.25 -8.43 6.61
C ALA A 116 -4.72 -8.68 8.06
N ARG A 117 -4.33 -7.77 8.96
CA ARG A 117 -4.86 -7.75 10.31
C ARG A 117 -6.32 -7.34 10.16
N LYS A 118 -7.26 -8.18 10.58
CA LYS A 118 -8.65 -7.76 10.71
C LYS A 118 -8.67 -6.67 11.79
N THR A 119 -8.56 -5.41 11.38
CA THR A 119 -8.97 -4.30 12.22
C THR A 119 -10.43 -4.59 12.53
N THR A 120 -10.70 -4.99 13.76
CA THR A 120 -12.07 -5.15 14.21
C THR A 120 -12.61 -3.73 14.20
N GLU A 121 -13.36 -3.37 13.15
CA GLU A 121 -14.15 -2.15 13.12
C GLU A 121 -15.08 -2.21 14.33
N LYS A 122 -14.63 -1.72 15.48
CA LYS A 122 -15.55 -1.11 16.42
C LYS A 122 -16.05 0.13 15.69
N LYS A 123 -17.21 -0.01 15.05
CA LYS A 123 -18.08 1.12 14.76
C LYS A 123 -18.20 1.92 16.07
N ALA A 124 -17.45 3.00 16.20
CA ALA A 124 -17.72 4.04 17.17
C ALA A 124 -18.92 4.80 16.63
N GLY A 125 -20.12 4.30 16.93
CA GLY A 125 -21.38 4.86 16.48
C GLY A 125 -22.51 3.95 16.92
N ASP A 126 -22.90 4.04 18.20
CA ASP A 126 -24.28 4.29 18.65
C ASP A 126 -24.37 4.23 20.19
N GLU A 127 -23.68 5.13 20.90
CA GLU A 127 -23.99 5.39 22.32
C GLU A 127 -23.94 6.91 22.57
N LEU A 128 -24.92 7.61 21.99
CA LEU A 128 -25.49 8.81 22.60
C LEU A 128 -26.98 8.50 22.81
N LYS A 129 -27.27 7.93 23.98
CA LYS A 129 -28.62 7.93 24.56
C LYS A 129 -28.79 9.18 25.41
#